data_AF-A0A9D7CDJ9-F1
#
_entry.id   AF-A0A9D7CDJ9-F1
#
_cell.length_a   1.000
_cell.length_b   1.000
_cell.length_c   1.000
_cell.angle_alpha   90.00
_cell.angle_beta   90.00
_cell.angle_gamma   90.00
#
_symmetry.space_group_name_H-M   'P 1'
#
loop_
_entity.id
_entity.type
_entity.pdbx_description
1 polymer ?
#
loop_
_entity_poly.entity_id
_entity_poly.type
_entity_poly.pdbx_seq_one_letter_code
_entity_poly.pdbx_strand_id
1 'polypeptide(L)' 'MLRTWPYLRREWCTWVIEHAVREEPQENNRVRFWAAIPELEGRYLRVVTLADRTTIHNAVLDCGFVP' A
#
# COMPACT_ATOMS: atom_id res chain seq x y z
N MET A 1 6.30 6.96 21.45
CA MET A 1 5.15 7.53 20.70
C MET A 1 4.88 6.65 19.48
N LEU A 2 4.08 5.60 19.66
CA LEU A 2 3.66 4.76 18.54
C LEU A 2 2.56 5.52 17.80
N ARG A 3 2.88 6.07 16.63
CA ARG A 3 1.90 6.55 15.65
C ARG A 3 1.21 5.32 15.05
N THR A 4 0.41 4.63 15.85
CA THR A 4 -0.47 3.59 15.36
C THR A 4 -1.54 4.31 14.56
N TRP A 5 -1.49 4.22 13.23
CA TRP A 5 -2.48 4.80 12.35
C TRP A 5 -3.83 4.14 12.65
N PRO A 6 -4.77 4.79 13.37
CA PRO A 6 -6.04 4.16 13.75
C PRO A 6 -6.98 3.97 12.55
N TYR A 7 -6.61 4.51 11.39
CA TYR A 7 -7.45 4.65 10.20
C TYR A 7 -7.03 3.75 9.04
N LEU A 8 -6.00 2.90 9.18
CA LEU A 8 -5.64 1.97 8.12
C LEU A 8 -6.68 0.85 8.06
N ARG A 9 -7.75 1.06 7.30
CA ARG A 9 -8.78 0.05 7.07
C ARG A 9 -8.21 -1.08 6.22
N ARG A 10 -8.59 -2.32 6.52
CA ARG A 10 -8.24 -3.49 5.71
C ARG A 10 -8.71 -3.33 4.26
N GLU A 11 -9.80 -2.60 4.07
CA GLU A 11 -10.39 -2.24 2.78
C GLU A 11 -9.36 -1.56 1.87
N TRP A 12 -8.58 -0.60 2.39
CA TRP A 12 -7.56 0.09 1.60
C TRP A 12 -6.38 -0.81 1.25
N CYS A 13 -5.96 -1.69 2.16
CA CYS A 13 -4.91 -2.65 1.82
C CYS A 13 -5.36 -3.62 0.73
N THR A 14 -6.62 -4.07 0.79
CA THR A 14 -7.21 -4.95 -0.22
C THR A 14 -7.32 -4.21 -1.56
N TRP A 15 -7.85 -2.98 -1.53
CA TRP A 15 -7.94 -2.12 -2.70
C TRP A 15 -6.59 -1.88 -3.37
N VAL A 16 -5.52 -1.65 -2.60
CA VAL A 16 -4.20 -1.41 -3.18
C VAL A 16 -3.63 -2.65 -3.85
N ILE A 17 -3.96 -3.84 -3.35
CA ILE A 17 -3.53 -5.10 -3.97
C ILE A 17 -4.35 -5.37 -5.25
N GLU A 18 -5.66 -5.11 -5.22
CA GLU A 18 -6.55 -5.34 -6.38
C GLU A 18 -6.40 -4.27 -7.48
N HIS A 19 -6.22 -3.01 -7.10
CA HIS A 19 -6.09 -1.85 -7.97
C HIS A 19 -4.68 -1.25 -7.95
N ALA A 20 -3.65 -2.09 -7.77
CA ALA A 20 -2.27 -1.68 -7.86
C ALA A 20 -2.00 -1.03 -9.23
N VAL A 21 -1.67 0.26 -9.23
CA VAL A 21 -1.25 1.00 -10.42
C VAL A 21 0.18 0.61 -10.81
N ARG A 22 1.00 0.24 -9.81
CA ARG A 22 2.38 -0.18 -10.02
C ARG A 22 2.73 -1.29 -9.04
N GLU A 23 3.39 -2.32 -9.54
CA GLU A 23 4.01 -3.39 -8.75
C GLU A 23 5.52 -3.45 -9.04
N GLU A 24 6.34 -3.38 -8.00
CA GLU A 24 7.78 -3.64 -8.11
C GLU A 24 8.16 -4.80 -7.19
N PRO A 25 8.45 -5.97 -7.76
CA PRO A 25 9.04 -7.07 -7.00
C PRO A 25 10.48 -6.72 -6.62
N GLN A 26 10.83 -6.95 -5.36
CA GLN A 26 12.17 -6.73 -4.81
C GLN A 26 12.85 -8.05 -4.45
N GLU A 27 14.18 -8.06 -4.51
CA GLU A 27 15.03 -9.18 -4.11
C GLU A 27 15.00 -9.36 -2.58
N ASN A 28 13.97 -10.05 -2.07
CA ASN A 28 13.87 -10.73 -0.76
C ASN A 28 12.44 -11.27 -0.53
N ASN A 29 11.75 -11.72 -1.59
CA ASN A 29 10.33 -12.12 -1.50
C ASN A 29 9.42 -10.98 -1.01
N ARG A 30 9.69 -9.74 -1.43
CA ARG A 30 8.88 -8.57 -1.07
C ARG A 30 8.39 -7.90 -2.33
N VAL A 31 7.14 -7.47 -2.35
CA VAL A 31 6.56 -6.74 -3.48
C VAL A 31 6.05 -5.41 -2.98
N ARG A 32 6.39 -4.34 -3.70
CA ARG A 32 5.87 -3.01 -3.43
C ARG A 32 4.72 -2.76 -4.39
N PHE A 33 3.56 -2.44 -3.84
CA PHE A 33 2.38 -2.05 -4.56
C PHE A 33 2.11 -0.57 -4.29
N TRP A 34 1.74 0.14 -5.35
CA TRP A 34 1.24 1.51 -5.26
C TRP A 34 -0.13 1.56 -5.88
N ALA A 35 -1.10 2.13 -5.17
CA ALA A 35 -2.43 2.40 -5.72
C ALA A 35 -2.97 3.72 -5.18
N ALA A 36 -3.76 4.42 -6.00
CA ALA A 36 -4.52 5.58 -5.56
C ALA A 36 -5.76 5.12 -4.80
N ILE A 37 -5.98 5.65 -3.60
CA ILE A 37 -7.21 5.45 -2.84
C ILE A 37 -8.15 6.63 -3.13
N PRO A 38 -9.26 6.42 -3.85
CA PRO A 38 -10.21 7.50 -4.16
C PRO A 38 -10.83 8.11 -2.89
N GLU A 39 -11.05 7.31 -1.84
CA GLU A 39 -11.56 7.78 -0.54
C GLU A 39 -10.63 8.77 0.19
N LEU A 40 -9.35 8.79 -0.15
CA LEU A 40 -8.34 9.66 0.45
C LEU A 40 -7.97 10.82 -0.47
N GLU A 41 -8.93 11.32 -1.27
CA GLU A 41 -8.71 12.35 -2.29
C GLU A 41 -7.77 11.89 -3.42
N GLY A 42 -7.76 10.59 -3.72
CA GLY A 42 -6.86 10.01 -4.74
C GLY A 42 -5.40 9.89 -4.30
N ARG A 43 -5.11 9.92 -3.00
CA ARG A 43 -3.74 9.73 -2.49
C ARG A 43 -3.21 8.34 -2.79
N TYR A 44 -1.92 8.27 -3.10
CA TYR A 44 -1.25 7.01 -3.37
C TYR A 44 -0.86 6.34 -2.06
N LEU A 45 -1.29 5.10 -1.87
CA LEU A 45 -0.89 4.27 -0.75
C LEU A 45 0.11 3.23 -1.24
N ARG A 46 1.27 3.20 -0.58
CA ARG A 46 2.33 2.24 -0.85
C ARG A 46 2.24 1.09 0.15
N VAL A 47 1.94 -0.10 -0.35
CA VAL A 47 1.86 -1.35 0.43
C VAL A 47 3.04 -2.23 0.07
N VAL A 48 3.77 -2.68 1.07
CA VAL A 48 4.81 -3.71 0.92
C VAL A 48 4.21 -5.02 1.40
N THR A 49 4.05 -5.98 0.51
CA THR A 49 3.66 -7.34 0.86
C THR A 49 4.86 -8.27 0.84
N LEU A 50 4.68 -9.45 1.42
CA LEU A 50 5.56 -10.59 1.18
C LEU A 50 5.22 -11.27 -0.16
N ALA A 51 5.99 -12.29 -0.55
CA ALA A 51 5.82 -13.03 -1.81
C ALA A 51 4.42 -13.67 -1.96
N ASP A 52 3.74 -13.89 -0.85
CA ASP A 52 2.38 -14.41 -0.79
C ASP A 52 1.32 -13.42 -1.31
N ARG A 53 1.69 -12.14 -1.52
CA ARG A 53 0.80 -11.03 -1.97
C ARG A 53 -0.41 -10.75 -1.08
N THR A 54 -0.66 -11.56 -0.06
CA THR A 54 -1.73 -11.39 0.93
C THR A 54 -1.21 -10.81 2.25
N THR A 55 0.01 -11.17 2.65
CA THR A 55 0.59 -10.71 3.91
C THR A 55 1.19 -9.31 3.74
N ILE A 56 0.50 -8.30 4.26
CA ILE A 56 0.98 -6.91 4.31
C ILE A 56 2.03 -6.79 5.40
N HIS A 57 3.25 -6.45 5.00
CA HIS A 57 4.36 -6.21 5.91
C HIS A 57 4.39 -4.75 6.38
N ASN A 58 4.18 -3.81 5.47
CA ASN A 58 4.16 -2.39 5.77
C ASN A 58 3.21 -1.65 4.81
N ALA A 59 2.52 -0.63 5.30
CA ALA A 59 1.66 0.22 4.48
C ALA A 59 1.86 1.67 4.89
N VAL A 60 2.23 2.51 3.92
CA VAL A 60 2.46 3.94 4.13
C VAL A 60 1.68 4.74 3.10
N LEU A 61 0.99 5.76 3.58
CA LEU A 61 0.23 6.66 2.74
C LEU A 61 1.18 7.75 2.21
N ASP A 62 1.39 7.74 0.91
CA ASP A 62 2.23 8.71 0.20
C ASP A 62 1.35 9.86 -0.28
N CYS A 63 1.31 10.94 0.51
CA CYS A 63 0.48 12.11 0.23
C CYS A 63 1.07 13.04 -0.84
N GLY A 64 2.23 12.71 -1.42
CA GLY A 64 2.97 13.59 -2.31
C GLY A 64 3.52 12.89 -3.56
N PHE A 65 3.10 11.66 -3.84
CA PHE A 65 3.56 10.93 -5.01
C PHE A 65 3.00 11.58 -6.28
N VAL A 66 3.89 12.24 -7.02
CA VAL A 66 3.66 12.69 -8.40
C VAL A 66 4.18 11.57 -9.30
N PRO A 67 3.33 10.97 -10.17
CA PRO A 67 3.66 9.79 -10.97
C PRO A 67 4.80 10.00 -11.97
#